data_AF-A0A0F9BQ11-F1
#
_entry.id   AF-A0A0F9BQ11-F1
#
_cell.length_a   1.000
_cell.length_b   1.000
_cell.length_c   1.000
_cell.angle_alpha   90.00
_cell.angle_beta   90.00
_cell.angle_gamma   90.00
#
_symmetry.space_group_name_H-M   'P 1'
#
loop_
_entity.id
_entity.type
_entity.pdbx_description
1 polymer ?
#
loop_
_entity_poly.entity_id
_entity_poly.type
_entity_poly.pdbx_seq_one_letter_code
_entity_poly.pdbx_strand_id
1 'polypeptide(L)'
;MRYPVELVGQMTDNVRAALAAANIIHTGSHGGGTTVPSTELPEPDHHTVWVEAEDRKAAGDVAEKAIAGIKGIYFRGPIDADPAEFGF
;
A
#
# COMPACT_ATOMS: atom_id res chain seq x y z
N MET A 1 -3.15 3.94 -16.90
CA MET A 1 -4.23 4.32 -15.96
C MET A 1 -3.67 4.19 -14.54
N ARG A 2 -4.24 4.85 -13.54
CA ARG A 2 -3.83 4.66 -12.14
C ARG A 2 -4.71 3.60 -11.50
N TYR A 3 -4.08 2.65 -10.81
CA TYR A 3 -4.78 1.59 -10.09
C TYR A 3 -4.43 1.64 -8.60
N PRO A 4 -5.43 1.56 -7.72
CA PRO A 4 -5.18 1.52 -6.29
C PRO A 4 -4.73 0.11 -5.89
N VAL A 5 -3.70 0.05 -5.07
CA VAL A 5 -3.19 -1.21 -4.50
C VAL A 5 -2.96 -1.05 -3.00
N GLU A 6 -3.06 -2.17 -2.29
CA GLU A 6 -2.94 -2.23 -0.84
C GLU A 6 -1.58 -2.81 -0.43
N LEU A 7 -0.87 -2.06 0.42
CA LEU A 7 0.32 -2.50 1.14
C LEU A 7 -0.01 -2.61 2.62
N VAL A 8 0.54 -3.61 3.30
CA VAL A 8 0.29 -3.84 4.73
C VAL A 8 1.62 -3.91 5.48
N GLY A 9 1.68 -3.22 6.62
CA GLY A 9 2.86 -3.15 7.48
C GLY A 9 3.38 -1.72 7.66
N GLN A 10 4.60 -1.59 8.19
CA GLN A 10 5.14 -0.30 8.59
C GLN A 10 5.64 0.53 7.39
N MET A 11 5.09 1.74 7.24
CA MET A 11 5.57 2.74 6.28
C MET A 11 6.87 3.40 6.77
N THR A 12 8.00 2.72 6.56
CA THR A 12 9.35 3.25 6.87
C THR A 12 9.90 4.14 5.75
N ASP A 13 11.00 4.86 6.01
CA ASP A 13 11.63 5.71 4.99
C ASP A 13 12.18 4.93 3.79
N ASN A 14 12.63 3.69 4.00
CA ASN A 14 13.03 2.81 2.91
C ASN A 14 11.85 2.47 2.01
N VAL A 15 10.67 2.22 2.58
CA VAL A 15 9.44 2.00 1.81
C VAL A 15 9.09 3.26 1.03
N ARG A 16 9.05 4.43 1.68
CA ARG A 16 8.74 5.70 1.01
C ARG A 16 9.69 5.99 -0.14
N ALA A 17 10.99 5.77 0.06
CA ALA A 17 11.99 5.95 -0.98
C ALA A 17 11.80 5.00 -2.16
N ALA A 18 11.47 3.73 -1.89
CA ALA A 18 11.23 2.74 -2.93
C ALA A 18 9.94 3.04 -3.74
N LEU A 19 8.87 3.46 -3.07
CA LEU A 19 7.64 3.90 -3.73
C LEU A 19 7.90 5.13 -4.61
N ALA A 20 8.65 6.12 -4.09
CA ALA A 20 9.02 7.31 -4.86
C ALA A 20 9.88 6.97 -6.09
N ALA A 21 10.86 6.06 -5.95
CA ALA A 21 11.69 5.60 -7.07
C ALA A 21 10.87 4.89 -8.17
N ALA A 22 9.75 4.26 -7.80
CA ALA A 22 8.82 3.62 -8.71
C ALA A 22 7.69 4.54 -9.21
N ASN A 23 7.71 5.84 -8.88
CA ASN A 23 6.63 6.80 -9.14
C ASN A 23 5.26 6.38 -8.57
N ILE A 24 5.27 5.64 -7.45
CA ILE A 24 4.07 5.19 -6.77
C ILE A 24 3.66 6.23 -5.73
N ILE A 25 2.40 6.65 -5.76
CA ILE A 25 1.88 7.71 -4.88
C ILE A 25 1.18 7.06 -3.69
N HIS A 26 1.64 7.35 -2.46
CA HIS A 26 0.94 6.96 -1.24
C HIS A 26 -0.20 7.96 -0.94
N THR A 27 -1.43 7.47 -0.86
CA THR A 27 -2.63 8.33 -0.77
C THR A 27 -3.47 8.14 0.48
N GLY A 28 -3.25 7.07 1.23
CA GLY A 28 -4.03 6.83 2.45
C GLY A 28 -3.39 5.77 3.31
N SER A 29 -3.60 5.92 4.61
CA SER A 29 -3.29 4.88 5.59
C SER A 29 -4.49 4.70 6.50
N HIS A 30 -4.87 3.46 6.73
CA HIS A 30 -5.79 3.07 7.77
C HIS A 30 -5.07 2.04 8.65
N GLY A 31 -4.67 2.46 9.84
CA GLY A 31 -4.13 1.58 10.87
C GLY A 31 -5.22 1.19 11.86
N GLY A 32 -5.17 -0.03 12.38
CA GLY A 32 -5.98 -0.45 13.51
C GLY A 32 -5.81 0.58 14.61
N GLY A 33 -6.91 1.27 14.95
CA GLY A 33 -6.89 2.48 15.76
C GLY A 33 -6.16 2.28 17.09
N THR A 34 -5.77 3.40 17.71
CA THR A 34 -5.25 3.51 19.09
C THR A 34 -5.62 2.29 19.93
N THR A 35 -4.69 1.35 20.08
CA THR A 35 -4.95 0.17 20.89
C THR A 35 -5.06 0.63 22.34
N VAL A 36 -6.27 0.51 22.89
CA VAL A 36 -6.43 0.32 24.34
C VAL A 36 -5.50 -0.82 24.76
N PRO A 37 -4.89 -0.79 25.96
CA PRO A 37 -3.96 -1.84 26.37
C PRO A 37 -4.69 -3.20 26.39
N SER A 38 -4.57 -3.93 25.29
CA SER A 38 -5.08 -5.27 25.05
C SER A 38 -3.89 -6.18 24.83
N THR A 39 -4.04 -7.44 25.19
CA THR A 39 -3.05 -8.51 24.94
C THR A 39 -2.96 -8.91 23.46
N GLU A 40 -3.83 -8.35 22.61
CA GLU A 40 -3.81 -8.58 21.17
C GLU A 40 -2.67 -7.80 20.51
N LEU A 41 -1.96 -8.46 19.61
CA LEU A 41 -0.93 -7.81 18.81
C LEU A 41 -1.56 -6.66 18.03
N PRO A 42 -0.89 -5.50 17.92
CA PRO A 42 -1.42 -4.37 17.15
C PRO A 42 -1.67 -4.82 15.71
N GLU A 43 -2.84 -4.49 15.19
CA GLU A 43 -3.16 -4.75 13.79
C GLU A 43 -2.14 -4.02 12.90
N PRO A 44 -1.65 -4.67 11.83
CA PRO A 44 -0.70 -4.01 10.92
C PRO A 44 -1.39 -2.86 10.19
N ASP A 45 -0.65 -1.78 9.94
CA ASP A 45 -1.17 -0.64 9.18
C ASP A 45 -1.48 -1.04 7.73
N HIS A 46 -2.64 -0.62 7.23
CA HIS A 46 -3.00 -0.74 5.82
C HIS A 46 -2.72 0.58 5.10
N HIS A 47 -2.13 0.49 3.91
CA HIS A 47 -1.73 1.62 3.09
C HIS A 47 -2.28 1.48 1.68
N THR A 48 -2.99 2.51 1.23
CA THR A 48 -3.42 2.62 -0.17
C THR A 48 -2.38 3.43 -0.94
N VAL A 49 -1.90 2.86 -2.03
CA VAL A 49 -1.00 3.54 -2.97
C VAL A 49 -1.56 3.44 -4.39
N TRP A 50 -1.24 4.42 -5.23
CA TRP A 50 -1.63 4.44 -6.63
C TRP A 50 -0.44 4.16 -7.52
N VAL A 51 -0.64 3.22 -8.43
CA VAL A 51 0.38 2.78 -9.38
C VAL A 51 -0.10 3.05 -10.78
N GLU A 52 0.74 3.69 -11.59
CA GLU A 52 0.51 3.84 -13.02
C GLU A 52 0.88 2.53 -13.74
N ALA A 53 -0.11 1.90 -14.36
CA ALA A 53 0.08 0.67 -15.11
C ALA A 53 -0.93 0.54 -16.27
N GLU A 54 -0.79 -0.52 -17.06
CA GLU A 54 -1.71 -0.88 -18.14
C GLU A 54 -3.00 -1.55 -17.62
N ASP A 55 -2.89 -2.33 -16.53
CA ASP A 55 -4.00 -2.99 -15.87
C ASP A 55 -3.74 -3.19 -14.36
N ARG A 56 -4.74 -3.70 -13.64
CA ARG A 56 -4.67 -3.96 -12.19
C ARG A 56 -3.61 -4.98 -11.81
N LYS A 57 -3.36 -5.99 -12.66
CA LYS A 57 -2.35 -7.02 -12.37
C LYS A 57 -0.95 -6.42 -12.50
N ALA A 58 -0.69 -5.67 -13.56
CA ALA A 58 0.56 -4.96 -13.78
C ALA A 58 0.84 -3.95 -12.66
N ALA A 59 -0.20 -3.26 -12.15
CA ALA A 59 -0.07 -2.40 -10.98
C ALA A 59 0.39 -3.17 -9.72
N GLY A 60 -0.19 -4.35 -9.48
CA GLY A 60 0.24 -5.24 -8.39
C GLY A 60 1.69 -5.68 -8.55
N ASP A 61 2.07 -6.15 -9.74
CA ASP A 61 3.44 -6.59 -10.02
C ASP A 61 4.46 -5.46 -9.84
N VAL A 62 4.12 -4.21 -10.20
CA VAL A 62 4.98 -3.03 -9.99
C VAL A 62 5.12 -2.70 -8.51
N ALA A 63 4.01 -2.70 -7.76
CA ALA A 63 4.02 -2.43 -6.33
C ALA A 63 4.83 -3.47 -5.55
N GLU A 64 4.60 -4.76 -5.82
CA GLU A 64 5.31 -5.86 -5.18
C GLU A 64 6.81 -5.78 -5.46
N LYS A 65 7.21 -5.50 -6.71
CA LYS A 65 8.63 -5.29 -7.06
C LYS A 65 9.24 -4.09 -6.36
N ALA A 66 8.49 -3.00 -6.21
CA ALA A 66 9.01 -1.79 -5.58
C ALA A 66 9.40 -2.03 -4.11
N ILE A 67 8.59 -2.79 -3.37
CA ILE A 67 8.86 -3.09 -1.95
C ILE A 67 9.61 -4.41 -1.73
N ALA A 68 9.98 -5.12 -2.79
CA ALA A 68 10.64 -6.42 -2.69
C ALA A 68 11.95 -6.32 -1.90
N GLY A 69 12.08 -7.15 -0.86
CA GLY A 69 13.25 -7.18 0.01
C GLY A 69 13.24 -6.16 1.15
N ILE A 70 12.22 -5.28 1.23
CA ILE A 70 12.03 -4.39 2.38
C ILE A 70 11.27 -5.16 3.47
N LYS A 71 11.87 -5.27 4.66
CA LYS A 71 11.24 -5.95 5.79
C LYS A 71 10.15 -5.08 6.41
N GLY A 72 9.09 -5.73 6.88
CA GLY A 72 8.02 -5.07 7.65
C GLY A 72 6.91 -4.45 6.80
N ILE A 73 6.94 -4.62 5.48
CA ILE A 73 5.83 -4.30 4.58
C ILE A 73 5.63 -5.41 3.56
N TYR A 74 4.40 -5.66 3.14
CA TYR A 74 4.09 -6.62 2.07
C TYR A 74 2.93 -6.14 1.21
N PHE A 75 2.87 -6.66 -0.01
CA PHE A 75 1.78 -6.41 -0.94
C PHE A 75 0.62 -7.33 -0.59
N ARG A 76 -0.57 -6.75 -0.40
CA ARG A 76 -1.79 -7.51 -0.09
C ARG A 76 -2.62 -7.80 -1.35
N GLY A 77 -2.65 -6.87 -2.29
CA GLY A 77 -3.38 -7.06 -3.54
C GLY A 77 -3.76 -5.74 -4.21
N PRO A 78 -4.23 -5.81 -5.48
CA PRO A 78 -4.97 -4.71 -6.06
C PRO A 78 -6.30 -4.51 -5.30
N ILE A 79 -6.70 -3.26 -5.12
CA ILE A 79 -7.98 -2.95 -4.49
C ILE A 79 -9.07 -3.06 -5.55
N ASP A 80 -10.03 -3.96 -5.33
CA ASP A 80 -11.19 -4.17 -6.20
C ASP A 80 -12.31 -3.17 -5.86
N ALA A 81 -11.96 -1.89 -5.87
CA ALA A 81 -12.88 -0.78 -5.75
C ALA A 81 -12.76 0.10 -6.99
N ASP A 82 -13.85 0.77 -7.36
CA ASP A 82 -13.84 1.70 -8.47
C ASP A 82 -12.96 2.90 -8.10
N PRO A 83 -11.98 3.30 -8.93
CA PRO A 83 -11.22 4.52 -8.71
C PRO A 83 -12.09 5.76 -8.41
N ALA A 84 -13.30 5.82 -8.96
CA ALA A 84 -14.28 6.88 -8.70
C ALA A 84 -14.80 6.90 -7.25
N GLU A 85 -14.79 5.77 -6.54
CA GLU A 85 -15.16 5.70 -5.11
C GLU A 85 -14.14 6.41 -4.21
N PHE A 86 -12.94 6.69 -4.72
CA PHE A 86 -11.92 7.48 -4.03
C PHE A 86 -11.92 8.97 -4.40
N GLY A 87 -12.89 9.44 -5.20
CA GLY A 87 -13.15 10.86 -5.44
C GLY A 87 -12.23 11.54 -6.47
N PHE A 88 -11.82 10.81 -7.52
CA PHE A 88 -11.02 11.34 -8.63
C PHE A 88 -11.75 11.29 -9.97
#